data_AF-A0A931F1C3-F1
#
_entry.id   AF-A0A931F1C3-F1
#
_cell.length_a   1.000
_cell.length_b   1.000
_cell.length_c   1.000
_cell.angle_alpha   90.00
_cell.angle_beta   90.00
_cell.angle_gamma   90.00
#
_symmetry.space_group_name_H-M   'P 1'
#
loop_
_entity.id
_entity.type
_entity.pdbx_description
1 polymer ?
#
loop_
_entity_poly.entity_id
_entity_poly.type
_entity_poly.pdbx_seq_one_letter_code
_entity_poly.pdbx_strand_id
1 'polypeptide(L)'
;MSDKPGRGRIPELSNIPWAGPRAITDYARTGRDLCRDLGEEFAIGSDELYAVLIRSFKGHPVLALLGAPDVRLRARRVVKRLKRAAELQKGAGVELVKFHAQFRREFVDVLPQANPEKRKSSFDWKDD
;
A
#
# COMPACT_ATOMS: atom_id res chain seq x y z
N MET A 1 -25.40 1.68 -4.25
CA MET A 1 -24.48 2.02 -5.35
C MET A 1 -23.27 1.14 -5.21
N SER A 2 -23.14 0.15 -6.09
CA SER A 2 -22.06 -0.85 -6.03
C SER A 2 -20.84 -0.28 -6.74
N ASP A 3 -19.81 0.08 -5.97
CA ASP A 3 -18.54 0.51 -6.51
C ASP A 3 -17.83 -0.69 -7.16
N LYS A 4 -17.57 -0.57 -8.46
CA LYS A 4 -16.72 -1.51 -9.20
C LYS A 4 -15.31 -1.53 -8.58
N PRO A 5 -14.68 -2.71 -8.44
CA PRO A 5 -13.29 -2.77 -8.02
C PRO A 5 -12.42 -2.19 -9.14
N GLY A 6 -11.73 -1.08 -8.87
CA GLY A 6 -10.68 -0.55 -9.74
C GLY A 6 -10.69 0.95 -10.03
N ARG A 7 -11.72 1.72 -9.61
CA ARG A 7 -11.75 3.19 -9.82
C ARG A 7 -12.33 4.00 -8.66
N GLY A 8 -12.31 3.47 -7.44
CA GLY A 8 -12.62 4.26 -6.24
C GLY A 8 -11.50 5.29 -6.01
N ARG A 9 -11.85 6.50 -5.56
CA ARG A 9 -10.86 7.47 -5.09
C ARG A 9 -10.08 6.83 -3.94
N ILE A 10 -8.75 6.90 -3.98
CA ILE A 10 -7.88 6.41 -2.91
C ILE A 10 -8.37 7.04 -1.59
N PRO A 11 -8.71 6.25 -0.56
CA PRO A 11 -9.21 6.79 0.69
C PRO A 11 -8.13 7.65 1.34
N GLU A 12 -8.41 8.94 1.49
CA GLU A 12 -7.46 9.89 2.07
C GLU A 12 -7.50 9.83 3.59
N LEU A 13 -6.32 9.71 4.21
CA LEU A 13 -6.18 9.70 5.66
C LEU A 13 -6.71 10.98 6.33
N SER A 14 -6.65 12.11 5.62
CA SER A 14 -7.17 13.40 6.06
C SER A 14 -8.70 13.42 6.22
N ASN A 15 -9.41 12.52 5.54
CA ASN A 15 -10.88 12.47 5.57
C ASN A 15 -11.41 11.66 6.76
N ILE A 16 -10.53 11.05 7.56
CA ILE A 16 -10.92 10.29 8.74
C ILE A 16 -11.21 11.28 9.87
N PRO A 17 -12.47 11.42 10.32
CA PRO A 17 -12.78 12.32 11.41
C PRO A 17 -12.15 11.79 12.69
N TRP A 18 -11.32 12.61 13.33
CA TRP A 18 -10.66 12.29 14.60
C TRP A 18 -11.63 12.39 15.79
N ALA A 19 -12.68 11.59 15.76
CA ALA A 19 -13.71 11.53 16.79
C ALA A 19 -13.72 10.15 17.46
N GLY A 20 -13.14 10.08 18.66
CA GLY A 20 -13.14 8.89 19.50
C GLY A 20 -12.22 7.75 19.03
N PRO A 21 -12.24 6.61 19.74
CA PRO A 21 -11.25 5.55 19.55
C PRO A 21 -11.32 4.79 18.22
N ARG A 22 -12.49 4.81 17.57
CA ARG A 22 -12.68 4.18 16.25
C ARG A 22 -11.83 4.85 15.18
N ALA A 23 -11.66 6.18 15.26
CA ALA A 23 -10.84 6.94 14.33
C ALA A 23 -9.39 6.42 14.23
N ILE A 24 -8.81 5.97 15.34
CA ILE A 24 -7.44 5.41 15.36
C ILE A 24 -7.38 4.04 14.68
N THR A 25 -8.42 3.23 14.87
CA THR A 25 -8.54 1.93 14.18
C THR A 25 -8.73 2.13 12.69
N ASP A 26 -9.59 3.08 12.29
CA ASP A 26 -9.85 3.41 10.90
C ASP A 26 -8.60 3.99 10.24
N TYR A 27 -7.89 4.90 10.90
CA TYR A 27 -6.61 5.47 10.44
C TYR A 27 -5.55 4.39 10.22
N ALA A 28 -5.36 3.49 11.18
CA ALA A 28 -4.40 2.40 11.06
C ALA A 28 -4.81 1.37 9.98
N ARG A 29 -6.11 1.16 9.76
CA ARG A 29 -6.61 0.28 8.69
C ARG A 29 -6.39 0.91 7.32
N THR A 30 -6.96 2.09 7.09
CA THR A 30 -6.87 2.80 5.81
C THR A 30 -5.41 3.10 5.45
N GLY A 31 -4.57 3.44 6.44
CA GLY A 31 -3.15 3.67 6.20
C GLY A 31 -2.41 2.40 5.74
N ARG A 32 -2.76 1.24 6.28
CA ARG A 32 -2.16 -0.03 5.84
C ARG A 32 -2.58 -0.39 4.43
N ASP A 33 -3.85 -0.20 4.10
CA ASP A 33 -4.38 -0.42 2.76
C ASP A 33 -3.68 0.51 1.75
N LEU A 34 -3.52 1.79 2.10
CA LEU A 34 -2.77 2.77 1.30
C LEU A 34 -1.30 2.38 1.10
N CYS A 35 -0.60 1.98 2.17
CA CYS A 35 0.79 1.54 2.09
C CYS A 35 0.93 0.28 1.21
N ARG A 36 -0.03 -0.66 1.29
CA ARG A 36 -0.06 -1.85 0.44
C ARG A 36 -0.22 -1.47 -1.02
N ASP A 37 -1.24 -0.67 -1.34
CA ASP A 37 -1.55 -0.24 -2.72
C ASP A 37 -0.39 0.55 -3.33
N LEU A 38 0.15 1.55 -2.61
CA LEU A 38 1.31 2.31 -3.07
C LEU A 38 2.55 1.43 -3.23
N GLY A 39 2.75 0.47 -2.33
CA GLY A 39 3.85 -0.48 -2.41
C GLY A 39 3.79 -1.34 -3.68
N GLU A 40 2.59 -1.83 -4.01
CA GLU A 40 2.32 -2.59 -5.24
C GLU A 40 2.52 -1.74 -6.49
N GLU A 41 1.96 -0.53 -6.54
CA GLU A 41 2.10 0.41 -7.66
C GLU A 41 3.56 0.79 -7.92
N PHE A 42 4.34 1.07 -6.87
CA PHE A 42 5.77 1.36 -7.02
C PHE A 42 6.56 0.14 -7.50
N ALA A 43 6.20 -1.07 -7.07
CA ALA A 43 6.86 -2.29 -7.52
C ALA A 43 6.59 -2.52 -9.02
N ILE A 44 5.31 -2.51 -9.43
CA ILE A 44 4.88 -2.67 -10.82
C ILE A 44 5.52 -1.59 -11.69
N GLY A 45 5.38 -0.30 -11.32
CA GLY A 45 5.94 0.80 -12.08
C GLY A 45 7.47 0.74 -12.20
N SER A 46 8.16 0.19 -11.21
CA SER A 46 9.61 -0.01 -11.29
C SER A 46 10.01 -1.09 -12.31
N ASP A 47 9.22 -2.16 -12.42
CA ASP A 47 9.49 -3.27 -13.31
C ASP A 47 9.09 -2.94 -14.76
N GLU A 48 7.97 -2.25 -14.96
CA GLU A 48 7.56 -1.71 -16.26
C GLU A 48 8.59 -0.71 -16.79
N LEU A 49 9.03 0.24 -15.96
CA LEU A 49 10.01 1.24 -16.37
C LEU A 49 11.37 0.61 -16.67
N TYR A 50 11.76 -0.43 -15.92
CA TYR A 50 12.94 -1.22 -16.23
C TYR A 50 12.81 -1.96 -17.57
N ALA A 51 11.66 -2.61 -17.81
CA ALA A 51 11.41 -3.31 -19.05
C ALA A 51 11.45 -2.36 -20.26
N VAL A 52 10.70 -1.25 -20.21
CA VAL A 52 10.57 -0.32 -21.34
C VAL A 52 11.85 0.48 -21.56
N LEU A 53 12.39 1.13 -20.52
CA LEU A 53 13.50 2.09 -20.69
C LEU A 53 14.89 1.46 -20.68
N ILE A 54 15.05 0.27 -20.12
CA ILE A 54 16.37 -0.37 -19.99
C ILE A 54 16.49 -1.60 -20.89
N ARG A 55 15.45 -2.45 -20.94
CA ARG A 55 15.45 -3.70 -21.73
C ARG A 55 15.05 -3.47 -23.19
N SER A 56 14.00 -2.69 -23.48
CA SER A 56 13.53 -2.47 -24.87
C SER A 56 14.41 -1.56 -25.72
N PHE A 57 15.30 -0.76 -25.11
CA PHE A 57 16.31 0.04 -25.83
C PHE A 57 17.47 -0.79 -26.42
N LYS A 58 17.42 -2.13 -26.34
CA LYS A 58 18.37 -3.01 -27.03
C LYS A 58 17.95 -3.15 -28.50
N GLY A 59 18.52 -2.35 -29.40
CA GLY A 59 18.47 -2.63 -30.84
C GLY A 59 18.39 -1.44 -31.79
N HIS A 60 18.10 -0.21 -31.33
CA HIS A 60 17.97 0.94 -32.24
C HIS A 60 19.23 1.82 -32.24
N PRO A 61 20.00 1.87 -33.35
CA PRO A 61 21.32 2.51 -33.40
C PRO A 61 21.31 4.02 -33.10
N VAL A 62 20.24 4.73 -33.50
CA VAL A 62 20.07 6.18 -33.24
C VAL A 62 19.91 6.48 -31.75
N LEU A 63 19.13 5.67 -31.04
CA LEU A 63 18.94 5.85 -29.60
C LEU A 63 20.24 5.54 -28.85
N ALA A 64 20.97 4.49 -29.25
CA ALA A 64 22.26 4.13 -28.68
C ALA A 64 23.33 5.23 -28.83
N LEU A 65 23.35 5.95 -29.95
CA LEU A 65 24.36 6.98 -30.25
C LEU A 65 24.02 8.38 -29.74
N LEU A 66 22.75 8.81 -29.76
CA LEU A 66 22.37 10.22 -29.57
C LEU A 66 21.61 10.54 -28.26
N GLY A 67 21.09 9.54 -27.52
CA GLY A 67 20.28 9.82 -26.32
C GLY A 67 20.28 8.76 -25.21
N ALA A 68 20.81 7.55 -25.45
CA ALA A 68 20.65 6.42 -24.55
C ALA A 68 21.43 6.44 -23.23
N PRO A 69 22.67 6.96 -23.12
CA PRO A 69 23.45 6.75 -21.89
C PRO A 69 22.83 7.46 -20.68
N ASP A 70 22.51 8.73 -20.81
CA ASP A 70 21.96 9.54 -19.71
C ASP A 70 20.52 9.12 -19.37
N VAL A 71 19.68 8.87 -20.38
CA VAL A 71 18.30 8.40 -20.16
C VAL A 71 18.28 7.05 -19.44
N ARG A 72 19.17 6.11 -19.80
CA ARG A 72 19.25 4.80 -19.12
C ARG A 72 19.78 4.93 -17.69
N LEU A 73 20.75 5.81 -17.45
CA LEU A 73 21.25 6.08 -16.10
C LEU A 73 20.17 6.72 -15.22
N ARG A 74 19.45 7.70 -15.74
CA ARG A 74 18.31 8.33 -15.05
C ARG A 74 17.19 7.32 -14.80
N ALA A 75 16.83 6.51 -15.79
CA ALA A 75 15.84 5.44 -15.64
C ALA A 75 16.26 4.44 -14.55
N ARG A 76 17.53 3.98 -14.54
CA ARG A 76 18.06 3.11 -13.47
C ARG A 76 17.94 3.75 -12.09
N ARG A 77 18.22 5.06 -11.96
CA ARG A 77 18.05 5.78 -10.69
C ARG A 77 16.58 5.82 -10.27
N VAL A 78 15.66 6.07 -11.20
CA VAL A 78 14.22 6.07 -10.93
C VAL A 78 13.75 4.68 -10.50
N VAL A 79 14.11 3.61 -11.23
CA VAL A 79 13.80 2.22 -10.83
C VAL A 79 14.31 1.93 -9.42
N LYS A 80 15.57 2.28 -9.11
CA LYS A 80 16.14 2.07 -7.78
C LYS A 80 15.35 2.82 -6.69
N ARG A 81 14.91 4.04 -6.97
CA ARG A 81 14.09 4.85 -6.04
C ARG A 81 12.69 4.26 -5.86
N LEU A 82 12.05 3.80 -6.93
CA LEU A 82 10.74 3.14 -6.86
C LEU A 82 10.81 1.83 -6.07
N LYS A 83 11.82 1.00 -6.31
CA LYS A 83 12.05 -0.22 -5.51
C LYS A 83 12.27 0.09 -4.04
N ARG A 84 13.06 1.13 -3.74
CA ARG A 84 13.23 1.61 -2.36
C ARG A 84 11.91 2.13 -1.77
N ALA A 85 11.12 2.88 -2.52
CA ALA A 85 9.83 3.39 -2.08
C ALA A 85 8.86 2.25 -1.76
N ALA A 86 8.80 1.21 -2.62
CA ALA A 86 7.99 0.01 -2.37
C ALA A 86 8.37 -0.68 -1.05
N GLU A 87 9.67 -0.86 -0.79
CA GLU A 87 10.14 -1.44 0.48
C GLU A 87 9.83 -0.54 1.70
N LEU A 88 9.97 0.77 1.55
CA LEU A 88 9.60 1.72 2.61
C LEU A 88 8.10 1.69 2.91
N GLN A 89 7.25 1.52 1.90
CA GLN A 89 5.81 1.39 2.10
C GLN A 89 5.44 0.11 2.85
N LYS A 90 6.11 -1.03 2.57
CA LYS A 90 5.96 -2.25 3.37
C LYS A 90 6.32 -2.00 4.84
N GLY A 91 7.43 -1.32 5.10
CA GLY A 91 7.85 -0.95 6.45
C GLY A 91 6.85 -0.03 7.15
N ALA A 92 6.36 1.01 6.46
CA ALA A 92 5.34 1.92 6.98
C ALA A 92 4.04 1.18 7.36
N GLY A 93 3.61 0.21 6.54
CA GLY A 93 2.47 -0.65 6.87
C GLY A 93 2.66 -1.44 8.16
N VAL A 94 3.87 -1.94 8.44
CA VAL A 94 4.19 -2.63 9.70
C VAL A 94 4.16 -1.67 10.89
N GLU A 95 4.70 -0.46 10.74
CA GLU A 95 4.66 0.55 11.80
C GLU A 95 3.22 0.99 12.13
N LEU A 96 2.31 1.01 11.15
CA LEU A 96 0.89 1.26 11.41
C LEU A 96 0.21 0.16 12.23
N VAL A 97 0.63 -1.10 12.09
CA VAL A 97 0.17 -2.19 12.96
C VAL A 97 0.66 -1.98 14.39
N LYS A 98 1.95 -1.63 14.55
CA LYS A 98 2.54 -1.37 15.86
C LYS A 98 1.89 -0.17 16.54
N PHE A 99 1.65 0.91 15.79
CA PHE A 99 0.91 2.08 16.24
C PHE A 99 -0.46 1.71 16.80
N HIS A 100 -1.26 0.92 16.07
CA HIS A 100 -2.57 0.47 16.55
C HIS A 100 -2.47 -0.42 17.79
N ALA A 101 -1.50 -1.33 17.82
CA ALA A 101 -1.27 -2.20 18.97
C ALA A 101 -0.85 -1.42 20.22
N GLN A 102 0.03 -0.42 20.07
CA GLN A 102 0.46 0.46 21.14
C GLN A 102 -0.71 1.29 21.68
N PHE A 103 -1.51 1.90 20.79
CA PHE A 103 -2.72 2.60 21.20
C PHE A 103 -3.65 1.70 22.01
N ARG A 104 -3.92 0.48 21.52
CA ARG A 104 -4.75 -0.45 22.27
C ARG A 104 -4.18 -0.76 23.64
N ARG A 105 -2.87 -0.96 23.76
CA ARG A 105 -2.20 -1.27 25.03
C ARG A 105 -2.24 -0.10 26.02
N GLU A 106 -2.02 1.12 25.57
CA GLU A 106 -1.97 2.30 26.42
C GLU A 106 -3.36 2.77 26.87
N PHE A 107 -4.38 2.50 26.07
CA PHE A 107 -5.73 3.00 26.32
C PHE A 107 -6.74 1.89 26.66
N VAL A 108 -6.31 0.65 26.95
CA VAL A 108 -7.21 -0.49 27.28
C VAL A 108 -8.27 -0.08 28.30
N ASP A 109 -7.88 0.64 29.35
CA ASP A 109 -8.72 0.96 30.50
C ASP A 109 -9.79 2.03 30.21
N VAL A 110 -9.56 2.85 29.18
CA VAL A 110 -10.46 3.95 28.77
C VAL A 110 -11.33 3.53 27.59
N LEU A 111 -10.91 2.50 26.85
CA LEU A 111 -11.67 2.00 25.72
C LEU A 111 -12.96 1.32 26.22
N PRO A 112 -14.11 1.64 25.61
CA PRO A 112 -15.34 0.91 25.92
C PRO A 112 -15.10 -0.58 25.67
N GLN A 113 -15.44 -1.42 26.65
CA GLN A 113 -15.27 -2.86 26.49
C GLN A 113 -16.04 -3.30 25.25
N ALA A 114 -15.31 -3.81 24.26
CA ALA A 114 -15.92 -4.32 23.05
C ALA A 114 -16.77 -5.52 23.46
N ASN A 115 -18.10 -5.38 23.42
CA ASN A 115 -18.98 -6.54 23.47
C ASN A 115 -18.56 -7.43 22.31
N PRO A 116 -18.06 -8.65 22.57
CA PRO A 116 -17.72 -9.56 21.50
C PRO A 116 -19.03 -9.92 20.83
N GLU A 117 -19.34 -9.28 19.70
CA GLU A 117 -20.37 -9.80 18.80
C GLU A 117 -19.95 -11.25 18.53
N LYS A 118 -20.75 -12.20 19.03
CA LYS A 118 -20.53 -13.62 18.85
C LYS A 118 -20.34 -13.84 17.36
N ARG A 119 -19.09 -14.05 16.91
CA ARG A 119 -18.83 -14.53 15.55
C ARG A 119 -19.65 -15.80 15.42
N LYS A 120 -20.74 -15.76 14.65
CA LYS A 120 -21.48 -16.96 14.28
C LYS A 120 -20.54 -17.78 13.41
N SER A 121 -19.75 -18.64 14.04
CA SER A 121 -19.03 -19.71 13.38
C SER A 121 -20.05 -20.81 13.10
N SER A 122 -20.93 -20.61 12.12
CA SER A 122 -21.68 -21.72 11.53
C SER A 122 -20.85 -22.27 10.39
N PHE A 123 -19.76 -22.96 10.72
CA PHE A 123 -19.27 -23.97 9.81
C PHE A 123 -20.10 -25.22 10.11
N ASP A 124 -21.10 -25.47 9.27
CA ASP A 124 -21.98 -26.63 9.35
C ASP A 124 -21.50 -27.67 8.33
N TRP A 125 -21.19 -28.87 8.81
CA TRP A 125 -20.80 -30.01 7.98
C TRP A 125 -22.02 -30.73 7.36
N LYS A 126 -23.25 -30.26 7.64
CA LYS A 126 -24.51 -30.93 7.27
C LYS A 126 -25.39 -30.21 6.25
N ASP A 127 -24.84 -29.30 5.45
CA ASP A 127 -25.52 -28.87 4.21
C ASP A 127 -25.34 -29.97 3.15
N ASP A 128 -26.32 -30.88 3.07
CA ASP A 128 -26.50 -31.86 1.99
C ASP A 128 -27.00 -31.20 0.69
#